data_AF-K0PT32-F1
#
_entry.id   AF-K0PT32-F1
#
_cell.length_a   1.000
_cell.length_b   1.000
_cell.length_c   1.000
_cell.angle_alpha   90.00
_cell.angle_beta   90.00
_cell.angle_gamma   90.00
#
_symmetry.space_group_name_H-M   'P 1'
#
loop_
_entity.id
_entity.type
_entity.pdbx_description
1 polymer ?
#
loop_
_entity_poly.entity_id
_entity_poly.type
_entity_poly.pdbx_seq_one_letter_code
_entity_poly.pdbx_strand_id
1 'polypeptide(L)'
;MVNRLSHLLIVAGGVGLAVSYVWWYIFYSQVMQFLDANGELPDECIYTIGDPCSMVSSAANAFGATAYDPRLFWGAAGAVAIGVILGILPDASEDDDYRPR
;
A
#
# COMPACT_ATOMS: atom_id res chain seq x y z
N MET A 1 10.36 4.45 -23.00
CA MET A 1 8.99 4.73 -22.49
C MET A 1 8.78 4.14 -21.09
N VAL A 2 9.38 2.97 -20.82
CA VAL A 2 9.32 2.22 -19.56
C VAL A 2 9.75 3.05 -18.34
N ASN A 3 10.77 3.90 -18.46
CA ASN A 3 11.24 4.75 -17.35
C ASN A 3 10.19 5.74 -16.82
N ARG A 4 9.32 6.29 -17.69
CA ARG A 4 8.24 7.18 -17.22
C ARG A 4 7.13 6.40 -16.52
N LEU A 5 6.81 5.20 -17.01
CA LEU A 5 5.81 4.33 -16.39
C LEU A 5 6.28 3.81 -15.04
N SER A 6 7.54 3.39 -14.94
CA SER A 6 8.20 2.99 -13.69
C SER A 6 8.12 4.12 -12.65
N HIS A 7 8.53 5.33 -13.01
CA HIS A 7 8.47 6.48 -12.11
C HIS A 7 7.04 6.78 -11.65
N LEU A 8 6.06 6.77 -12.56
CA LEU A 8 4.65 6.97 -12.21
C LEU A 8 4.13 5.90 -11.26
N LEU A 9 4.47 4.62 -11.46
CA LEU A 9 4.07 3.52 -10.59
C LEU A 9 4.69 3.63 -9.19
N ILE A 10 5.98 4.02 -9.11
CA ILE A 10 6.66 4.24 -7.83
C ILE A 10 6.02 5.40 -7.08
N VAL A 11 5.78 6.54 -7.75
CA VAL A 11 5.18 7.73 -7.10
C VAL A 11 3.73 7.47 -6.71
N ALA A 12 2.92 6.91 -7.61
CA ALA A 12 1.52 6.61 -7.32
C ALA A 12 1.40 5.55 -6.21
N GLY A 13 2.23 4.51 -6.25
CA GLY A 13 2.29 3.49 -5.20
C GLY A 13 2.75 4.08 -3.86
N GLY A 14 3.76 4.95 -3.85
CA GLY A 14 4.22 5.63 -2.64
C GLY A 14 3.16 6.52 -2.01
N VAL A 15 2.43 7.29 -2.83
CA VAL A 15 1.28 8.07 -2.36
C VAL A 15 0.17 7.15 -1.83
N GLY A 16 -0.10 6.04 -2.50
CA GLY A 16 -1.07 5.04 -2.05
C GLY A 16 -0.73 4.44 -0.68
N LEU A 17 0.55 4.17 -0.43
CA LEU A 17 1.03 3.69 0.87
C LEU A 17 0.83 4.74 1.97
N ALA A 18 1.16 6.00 1.69
CA ALA A 18 0.96 7.09 2.65
C ALA A 18 -0.53 7.27 2.99
N VAL A 19 -1.41 7.26 1.98
CA VAL A 19 -2.86 7.33 2.17
C VAL A 19 -3.36 6.14 2.99
N SER A 20 -2.88 4.93 2.68
CA SER A 20 -3.25 3.72 3.44
C SER A 20 -2.84 3.83 4.91
N TYR A 21 -1.62 4.28 5.18
CA TYR A 21 -1.11 4.47 6.55
C TYR A 21 -1.93 5.50 7.33
N VAL A 22 -2.24 6.65 6.71
CA VAL A 22 -3.07 7.70 7.34
C VAL A 22 -4.48 7.18 7.62
N TRP A 23 -5.07 6.43 6.70
CA TRP A 23 -6.40 5.84 6.90
C TRP A 23 -6.40 4.82 8.05
N TRP A 24 -5.41 3.94 8.10
CA TRP A 24 -5.23 3.01 9.22
C TRP A 24 -5.16 3.76 10.56
N TYR A 25 -4.33 4.79 10.64
CA TYR A 25 -4.13 5.57 11.87
C TYR A 25 -5.43 6.24 12.34
N ILE A 26 -6.16 6.89 11.42
CA ILE A 26 -7.43 7.56 11.74
C ILE A 26 -8.48 6.54 12.21
N PHE A 27 -8.55 5.37 11.58
CA PHE A 27 -9.53 4.34 11.93
C PHE A 27 -9.27 3.75 13.32
N TYR A 28 -8.04 3.27 13.57
CA TYR A 28 -7.72 2.61 14.83
C TYR A 28 -7.63 3.58 16.01
N SER A 29 -7.24 4.84 15.79
CA SER A 29 -7.31 5.85 16.86
C SER A 29 -8.74 6.12 17.33
N GLN A 30 -9.69 6.19 16.40
CA GLN A 30 -11.11 6.29 16.75
C GLN A 30 -11.59 5.05 17.51
N VAL A 31 -11.26 3.84 17.03
CA VAL A 31 -11.62 2.58 17.71
C VAL A 31 -11.08 2.53 19.13
N MET A 32 -9.81 2.90 19.35
CA MET A 32 -9.22 2.93 20.70
C MET A 32 -9.92 3.94 21.61
N GLN A 33 -10.25 5.12 21.09
CA GLN A 33 -11.00 6.12 21.83
C GLN A 33 -12.41 5.64 22.18
N PHE A 34 -13.08 4.91 21.30
CA PHE A 34 -14.40 4.33 21.57
C PHE A 34 -14.36 3.19 22.60
N LEU A 35 -13.29 2.40 22.60
CA LEU A 35 -13.11 1.28 23.52
C LEU A 35 -12.50 1.71 24.88
N ASP A 36 -12.21 3.00 25.06
CA ASP A 36 -11.44 3.55 26.19
C ASP A 36 -10.13 2.78 26.42
N ALA A 37 -9.58 2.24 25.33
CA ALA A 37 -8.37 1.42 25.36
C ALA A 37 -7.16 2.34 25.38
N ASN A 38 -6.32 2.19 26.42
CA ASN A 38 -5.05 2.89 26.52
C ASN A 38 -3.94 1.93 26.08
N GLY A 39 -3.37 2.15 24.89
CA GLY A 39 -2.34 1.29 24.32
C GLY A 39 -1.82 1.77 22.96
N GLU A 40 -0.82 1.07 22.42
CA GLU A 40 -0.30 1.30 21.06
C GLU A 40 -1.26 0.74 20.00
N LEU A 41 -1.43 1.49 18.91
CA LEU A 41 -2.22 1.09 17.75
C LEU A 41 -1.68 -0.23 17.17
N PRO A 42 -2.54 -1.18 16.77
CA PRO A 42 -2.11 -2.48 16.28
C PRO A 42 -1.50 -2.35 14.88
N ASP A 43 -0.18 -2.22 14.83
CA ASP A 43 0.62 -2.03 13.61
C ASP A 43 0.52 -3.23 12.66
N GLU A 44 0.37 -4.43 13.23
CA GLU A 44 0.06 -5.66 12.51
C GLU A 44 -1.19 -5.56 11.63
N CYS A 45 -2.15 -4.70 12.00
CA CYS A 45 -3.38 -4.50 11.24
C CYS A 45 -3.21 -3.66 9.97
N ILE A 46 -2.05 -3.05 9.72
CA ILE A 46 -1.76 -2.39 8.44
C ILE A 46 -1.66 -3.41 7.31
N TYR A 47 -0.96 -4.52 7.55
CA TYR A 47 -0.57 -5.46 6.50
C TYR A 47 -1.25 -6.82 6.64
N THR A 48 -1.81 -7.15 7.80
CA THR A 48 -2.42 -8.46 8.03
C THR A 48 -3.84 -8.52 7.50
N ILE A 49 -4.11 -9.55 6.68
CA ILE A 49 -5.45 -9.94 6.25
C ILE A 49 -5.89 -11.10 7.17
N GLY A 50 -6.45 -10.81 8.36
CA GLY A 50 -6.84 -11.85 9.33
C GLY A 50 -7.23 -11.36 10.75
N ASP A 51 -7.65 -12.31 11.59
CA ASP A 51 -8.22 -12.10 12.94
C ASP A 51 -7.12 -11.88 13.98
N PRO A 52 -7.00 -10.67 14.58
CA PRO A 52 -8.08 -9.89 15.20
C PRO A 52 -8.50 -8.60 14.47
N CYS A 53 -7.73 -8.17 13.46
CA CYS A 53 -7.97 -6.94 12.72
C CYS A 53 -9.25 -7.01 11.89
N SER A 54 -9.52 -8.16 11.24
CA SER A 54 -10.77 -8.39 10.51
C SER A 54 -11.99 -8.31 11.41
N MET A 55 -11.89 -8.70 12.69
CA MET A 55 -13.00 -8.67 13.63
C MET A 55 -13.42 -7.23 13.95
N VAL A 56 -12.45 -6.35 14.19
CA VAL A 56 -12.67 -4.90 14.40
C VAL A 56 -13.22 -4.24 13.14
N SER A 57 -12.67 -4.56 11.98
CA SER A 57 -13.15 -4.06 10.69
C SER A 57 -14.60 -4.50 10.41
N SER A 58 -14.94 -5.74 10.73
CA SER A 58 -16.29 -6.29 10.53
C SER A 58 -17.31 -5.62 11.45
N ALA A 59 -16.93 -5.40 12.72
CA ALA A 59 -17.77 -4.67 13.67
C ALA A 59 -18.02 -3.24 13.20
N ALA A 60 -16.98 -2.50 12.80
CA ALA A 60 -17.11 -1.13 12.31
C ALA A 60 -18.00 -1.02 11.06
N ASN A 61 -17.84 -1.93 10.09
CA ASN A 61 -18.71 -1.99 8.91
C ASN A 61 -20.18 -2.24 9.28
N ALA A 62 -20.46 -3.07 10.29
CA ALA A 62 -21.81 -3.30 10.79
C ALA A 62 -22.44 -2.05 11.42
N PHE A 63 -21.63 -1.12 11.96
CA PHE A 63 -22.06 0.17 12.49
C PHE A 63 -22.05 1.31 11.43
N GLY A 64 -21.81 0.99 10.15
CA GLY A 64 -21.81 1.96 9.06
C GLY A 64 -20.55 2.82 8.95
N ALA A 65 -19.50 2.51 9.71
CA ALA A 65 -18.20 3.14 9.59
C ALA A 65 -17.38 2.45 8.49
N THR A 66 -16.66 3.24 7.68
CA THR A 66 -15.75 2.71 6.65
C THR A 66 -14.52 2.10 7.32
N ALA A 67 -14.53 0.78 7.48
CA ALA A 67 -13.42 0.05 8.07
C ALA A 67 -12.16 0.14 7.20
N TYR A 68 -11.00 0.20 7.87
CA TYR A 68 -9.71 0.07 7.18
C TYR A 68 -9.62 -1.28 6.44
N ASP A 69 -9.20 -1.24 5.17
CA ASP A 69 -8.99 -2.42 4.34
C ASP A 69 -7.49 -2.55 3.96
N PRO A 70 -6.79 -3.61 4.43
CA PRO A 70 -5.38 -3.87 4.11
C PRO A 70 -5.12 -4.09 2.61
N ARG A 71 -6.14 -4.36 1.79
CA ARG A 71 -5.99 -4.53 0.33
C ARG A 71 -5.46 -3.25 -0.33
N LEU A 72 -5.78 -2.07 0.21
CA LEU A 72 -5.24 -0.82 -0.31
C LEU A 72 -3.71 -0.74 -0.10
N PHE A 73 -3.23 -1.17 1.07
CA PHE A 73 -1.81 -1.25 1.38
C PHE A 73 -1.09 -2.18 0.39
N TRP A 74 -1.63 -3.40 0.20
CA TRP A 74 -1.04 -4.39 -0.71
C TRP A 74 -1.10 -3.98 -2.18
N GLY A 75 -2.17 -3.32 -2.62
CA GLY A 75 -2.28 -2.77 -3.97
C GLY A 75 -1.23 -1.68 -4.23
N ALA A 76 -1.06 -0.77 -3.28
CA ALA A 76 -0.04 0.28 -3.36
C ALA A 76 1.38 -0.29 -3.29
N ALA A 77 1.64 -1.24 -2.38
CA ALA A 77 2.92 -1.94 -2.30
C ALA A 77 3.25 -2.70 -3.59
N GLY A 78 2.27 -3.37 -4.18
CA GLY A 78 2.42 -4.04 -5.47
C GLY A 78 2.75 -3.08 -6.61
N ALA A 79 2.10 -1.91 -6.65
CA ALA A 79 2.40 -0.87 -7.64
C ALA A 79 3.85 -0.36 -7.52
N VAL A 80 4.33 -0.10 -6.29
CA VAL A 80 5.73 0.26 -6.06
C VAL A 80 6.66 -0.86 -6.51
N ALA A 81 6.39 -2.10 -6.12
CA ALA A 81 7.22 -3.25 -6.47
C ALA A 81 7.34 -3.44 -7.99
N ILE A 82 6.22 -3.37 -8.72
CA ILE A 82 6.20 -3.43 -10.19
C ILE A 82 6.99 -2.25 -10.78
N GLY A 83 6.79 -1.04 -10.27
CA GLY A 83 7.52 0.14 -10.71
C GLY A 83 9.04 -0.01 -10.55
N VAL A 84 9.50 -0.54 -9.41
CA VAL A 84 10.91 -0.82 -9.15
C VAL A 84 11.46 -1.90 -10.08
N ILE A 85 10.75 -3.02 -10.24
CA ILE A 85 11.17 -4.11 -11.14
C ILE A 85 11.32 -3.58 -12.58
N LEU A 86 10.34 -2.80 -13.06
CA LEU A 86 10.40 -2.19 -14.39
C LEU A 86 11.52 -1.15 -14.54
N GLY A 87 11.94 -0.51 -13.45
CA GLY A 87 13.04 0.45 -13.45
C GLY A 87 14.43 -0.19 -13.41
N ILE A 88 14.55 -1.43 -12.94
CA ILE A 88 15.81 -2.20 -12.88
C ILE A 88 16.05 -3.00 -14.16
N LEU A 89 14.98 -3.38 -14.87
CA LEU A 89 15.11 -4.09 -16.15
C LEU A 89 15.90 -3.21 -17.14
N PRO A 90 17.07 -3.66 -17.63
CA PRO A 90 17.80 -2.93 -18.65
C PRO A 90 16.91 -2.80 -19.89
N ASP A 91 16.81 -1.58 -20.43
CA ASP A 91 16.17 -1.34 -21.73
C ASP A 91 16.90 -2.24 -22.75
N ALA A 92 16.28 -3.33 -23.18
CA ALA A 92 16.80 -4.25 -24.19
C ALA A 92 16.78 -3.64 -25.61
N SER A 93 17.02 -2.33 -25.72
CA SER A 93 17.14 -1.59 -26.97
C SER A 93 18.56 -1.04 -27.20
N GLU A 94 19.54 -1.44 -26.38
CA GLU A 94 20.95 -1.03 -26.53
C GLU A 94 21.81 -2.15 -27.18
N ASP A 95 21.23 -2.92 -28.10
CA ASP A 95 21.92 -3.98 -28.86
C ASP A 95 21.67 -3.89 -30.39
N ASP A 96 21.42 -2.70 -30.93
CA ASP A 96 21.26 -2.52 -32.39
C ASP A 96 22.03 -1.31 -32.96
N ASP A 97 23.21 -1.01 -32.40
CA ASP A 97 24.26 -0.25 -33.11
C ASP A 97 25.64 -0.87 -32.92
N TYR A 98 25.74 -2.20 -33.10
CA TYR A 98 26.98 -2.79 -33.61
C TYR A 98 27.01 -2.55 -35.11
N ARG A 99 27.46 -1.35 -35.53
CA ARG A 99 27.86 -1.09 -36.90
C ARG A 99 29.35 -1.44 -37.03
N PRO A 100 29.72 -2.62 -37.56
CA PRO A 100 31.11 -2.85 -37.92
C PRO A 100 31.44 -2.03 -39.17
N ARG A 101 32.35 -1.07 -38.97
CA ARG A 101 33.20 -0.38 -39.96
C ARG A 101 32.55 0.61 -40.92
#